data_AF-A0A7T3BLW5-F1
#
_entry.id   AF-A0A7T3BLW5-F1
#
_cell.length_a   1.000
_cell.length_b   1.000
_cell.length_c   1.000
_cell.angle_alpha   90.00
_cell.angle_beta   90.00
_cell.angle_gamma   90.00
#
_symmetry.space_group_name_H-M   'P 1'
#
loop_
_entity.id
_entity.type
_entity.pdbx_description
1 polymer ?
#
loop_
_entity_poly.entity_id
_entity_poly.type
_entity_poly.pdbx_seq_one_letter_code
_entity_poly.pdbx_strand_id
1 'polypeptide(L)'
;MENGQRNKRFPLEKRIFYLEHSGRYLMICALSDYSQNKHTVVMANFIYPDEKTDWRNLDDLFNELVLEELQASFMDWYPTVEEAINRHLEDFS
;
A
#
# COMPACT_ATOMS: atom_id res chain seq x y z
N MET A 1 37.77 5.97 15.04
CA MET A 1 36.96 6.27 13.84
C MET A 1 36.26 4.99 13.46
N GLU A 2 35.03 4.81 13.92
CA GLU A 2 34.17 3.68 13.56
C GLU A 2 32.74 4.11 13.91
N ASN A 3 31.89 4.29 12.91
CA ASN A 3 30.82 3.34 12.64
C ASN A 3 29.86 3.88 11.58
N GLY A 4 29.87 3.15 10.45
CA GLY A 4 28.71 2.76 9.68
C GLY A 4 27.69 3.84 9.37
N GLN A 5 27.68 4.28 8.12
CA GLN A 5 26.45 4.71 7.46
C GLN A 5 25.36 3.68 7.74
N ARG A 6 24.52 3.93 8.75
CA ARG A 6 23.23 3.26 8.87
C ARG A 6 22.49 3.63 7.60
N ASN A 7 22.32 2.63 6.71
CA ASN A 7 21.35 2.69 5.63
C ASN A 7 20.07 3.29 6.21
N LYS A 8 19.77 4.54 5.82
CA LYS A 8 18.49 5.19 6.13
C LYS A 8 17.45 4.45 5.29
N ARG A 9 17.05 3.25 5.74
CA ARG A 9 15.77 2.68 5.30
C ARG A 9 14.74 3.73 5.66
N PHE A 10 14.09 4.29 4.64
CA PHE A 10 12.95 5.16 4.86
C PHE A 10 11.96 4.41 5.77
N PRO A 11 11.37 5.07 6.77
CA PRO A 11 10.43 4.41 7.67
C PRO A 11 9.19 3.89 6.94
N LEU A 12 8.95 4.42 5.74
CA LEU A 12 7.86 4.05 4.85
C LEU A 12 8.32 2.99 3.84
N GLU A 13 7.57 1.89 3.75
CA GLU A 13 7.77 0.81 2.77
C GLU A 13 6.48 0.51 2.01
N LYS A 14 6.57 0.46 0.67
CA LYS A 14 5.50 -0.07 -0.19
C LYS A 14 5.48 -1.59 -0.11
N ARG A 15 4.31 -2.17 0.14
CA ARG A 15 4.08 -3.63 0.12
C ARG A 15 2.95 -3.95 -0.85
N ILE A 16 3.11 -5.02 -1.63
CA ILE A 16 2.14 -5.46 -2.63
C ILE A 16 1.62 -6.84 -2.22
N PHE A 17 0.30 -6.99 -2.23
CA PHE A 17 -0.38 -8.26 -1.95
C PHE A 17 -1.26 -8.63 -3.12
N TYR A 18 -1.37 -9.94 -3.37
CA TYR A 18 -2.27 -10.51 -4.35
C TYR A 18 -3.23 -11.44 -3.64
N LEU A 19 -4.53 -11.22 -3.82
CA LEU A 19 -5.56 -12.02 -3.17
C LEU A 19 -6.81 -12.10 -4.05
N GLU A 20 -7.67 -13.06 -3.75
CA GLU A 20 -9.00 -13.19 -4.36
C GLU A 20 -10.06 -12.64 -3.40
N HIS A 21 -10.95 -11.80 -3.93
CA HIS A 21 -12.10 -11.29 -3.19
C HIS A 21 -13.34 -11.34 -4.09
N SER A 22 -14.41 -11.97 -3.62
CA SER A 22 -15.68 -12.09 -4.35
C SER A 22 -15.53 -12.66 -5.78
N GLY A 23 -14.63 -13.64 -5.95
CA GLY A 23 -14.37 -14.29 -7.25
C GLY A 23 -13.50 -13.47 -8.22
N ARG A 24 -12.88 -12.38 -7.76
CA ARG A 24 -12.00 -11.52 -8.58
C ARG A 24 -10.61 -11.41 -7.94
N TYR A 25 -9.58 -11.41 -8.78
CA TYR A 25 -8.21 -11.18 -8.34
C TYR A 25 -7.94 -9.70 -8.13
N LEU A 26 -7.31 -9.37 -7.01
CA LEU A 26 -6.93 -8.02 -6.62
C LEU A 26 -5.42 -7.94 -6.40
N MET A 27 -4.84 -6.83 -6.84
CA MET A 27 -3.57 -6.33 -6.34
C MET A 27 -3.88 -5.25 -5.30
N ILE A 28 -3.43 -5.45 -4.06
CA ILE A 28 -3.46 -4.43 -3.01
C ILE A 28 -2.07 -3.83 -2.88
N CYS A 29 -1.98 -2.50 -2.95
CA CYS A 29 -0.79 -1.74 -2.60
C CYS A 29 -0.99 -1.10 -1.24
N ALA A 30 -0.12 -1.44 -0.30
CA ALA A 30 -0.13 -0.93 1.07
C ALA A 30 1.14 -0.12 1.36
N LEU A 31 1.03 0.83 2.28
CA LEU A 31 2.15 1.57 2.85
C LEU A 31 2.33 1.16 4.31
N SER A 32 3.56 0.84 4.69
CA SER A 32 3.93 0.50 6.07
C SER A 32 4.85 1.55 6.65
N ASP A 33 4.46 2.18 7.75
CA ASP A 33 5.30 3.06 8.55
C ASP A 33 5.87 2.27 9.74
N TYR A 34 7.11 1.80 9.59
CA TYR A 34 7.81 1.06 10.64
C TYR A 34 8.24 1.92 11.83
N SER A 35 8.24 3.25 11.70
CA SER A 35 8.52 4.12 12.84
C SER A 35 7.37 4.11 13.84
N GLN A 36 6.14 3.94 13.33
CA GLN A 36 4.92 3.89 14.13
C GLN A 36 4.33 2.48 14.27
N ASN A 37 4.89 1.51 13.53
CA ASN A 37 4.33 0.17 13.38
C ASN A 37 2.86 0.21 12.96
N LYS A 38 2.58 0.98 11.89
CA LYS A 38 1.25 1.16 11.33
C LYS A 38 1.25 0.87 9.83
N HIS A 39 0.10 0.45 9.33
CA HIS A 39 -0.10 0.04 7.94
C HIS A 39 -1.39 0.64 7.39
N THR A 40 -1.37 1.02 6.12
CA THR A 40 -2.58 1.46 5.41
C THR A 40 -2.63 0.87 4.01
N VAL A 41 -3.84 0.69 3.47
CA VAL A 41 -4.04 0.36 2.07
C VAL A 41 -4.10 1.68 1.30
N VAL A 42 -3.19 1.85 0.34
CA VAL A 42 -3.15 3.03 -0.51
C VAL A 42 -4.10 2.87 -1.70
N MET A 43 -4.11 1.69 -2.32
CA MET A 43 -5.01 1.39 -3.43
C MET A 43 -5.22 -0.11 -3.62
N ALA A 44 -6.39 -0.46 -4.16
CA ALA A 44 -6.74 -1.80 -4.61
C ALA A 44 -7.08 -1.76 -6.11
N ASN A 45 -6.51 -2.69 -6.88
CA ASN A 45 -6.73 -2.77 -8.32
C ASN A 45 -7.17 -4.18 -8.71
N PHE A 46 -8.23 -4.28 -9.51
CA PHE A 46 -8.64 -5.56 -10.09
C PHE A 46 -7.65 -5.99 -11.18
N ILE A 47 -7.31 -7.27 -11.17
CA ILE A 47 -6.46 -7.89 -12.19
C ILE A 47 -7.38 -8.64 -13.16
N TYR A 48 -7.48 -8.14 -14.38
CA TYR A 48 -8.21 -8.80 -15.46
C TYR A 48 -7.23 -9.55 -16.36
N PRO A 49 -7.42 -10.87 -16.61
CA PRO A 49 -6.49 -11.67 -17.42
C PRO A 49 -6.25 -11.12 -18.83
N ASP A 50 -7.25 -10.46 -19.40
CA ASP A 50 -7.24 -9.97 -20.77
C ASP A 50 -6.78 -8.50 -20.88
N GLU A 51 -6.50 -7.83 -19.74
CA GLU A 51 -6.10 -6.43 -19.70
C GLU A 51 -4.59 -6.30 -19.50
N LYS A 52 -3.94 -5.49 -20.34
CA LYS A 52 -2.55 -5.10 -20.10
C LYS A 52 -2.53 -4.05 -18.99
N THR A 53 -2.18 -4.49 -17.78
CA THR A 53 -1.92 -3.57 -16.67
C THR A 53 -0.72 -2.67 -16.99
N ASP A 54 -0.94 -1.35 -17.03
CA ASP A 54 0.15 -0.37 -17.12
C ASP A 54 0.75 -0.13 -15.73
N TRP A 55 1.77 -0.93 -15.42
CA TRP A 55 2.45 -0.89 -14.13
C TRP A 55 3.08 0.46 -13.80
N ARG A 56 3.48 1.26 -14.81
CA ARG A 56 4.07 2.58 -14.57
C ARG A 56 3.04 3.55 -14.03
N ASN A 57 1.86 3.57 -14.66
CA ASN A 57 0.77 4.43 -14.20
C ASN A 57 0.32 4.05 -12.79
N LEU A 58 0.35 2.76 -12.43
CA LEU A 58 0.03 2.31 -11.08
C LEU A 58 1.08 2.74 -10.04
N ASP A 59 2.37 2.68 -10.39
CA ASP A 59 3.42 3.18 -9.51
C ASP A 59 3.34 4.71 -9.33
N ASP A 60 3.05 5.45 -10.39
CA ASP A 60 2.88 6.91 -10.34
C ASP A 60 1.66 7.29 -9.46
N LEU A 61 0.50 6.66 -9.68
CA LEU A 61 -0.69 6.86 -8.86
C LEU A 61 -0.45 6.53 -7.38
N PHE A 62 0.26 5.44 -7.10
CA PHE A 62 0.64 5.10 -5.72
C PHE A 62 1.45 6.22 -5.07
N ASN A 63 2.45 6.74 -5.79
CA ASN A 63 3.31 7.81 -5.26
C ASN A 63 2.52 9.11 -5.05
N GLU A 64 1.61 9.46 -5.97
CA GLU A 64 0.72 10.62 -5.82
C GLU A 64 -0.13 10.51 -4.56
N LEU A 65 -0.81 9.38 -4.34
CA LEU A 65 -1.64 9.15 -3.16
C LEU A 65 -0.84 9.19 -1.85
N VAL A 66 0.39 8.64 -1.85
CA VAL A 66 1.27 8.72 -0.68
C VAL A 66 1.72 10.15 -0.42
N LEU A 67 2.04 10.93 -1.46
CA LEU A 67 2.41 12.33 -1.31
C LEU A 67 1.25 13.18 -0.78
N GLU A 68 0.03 12.92 -1.24
CA GLU A 68 -1.18 13.57 -0.73
C GLU A 68 -1.41 13.24 0.75
N GLU A 69 -1.30 11.97 1.15
CA GLU A 69 -1.46 11.54 2.55
C GLU A 69 -0.45 12.24 3.48
N LEU A 70 0.79 12.42 3.01
CA LEU A 70 1.83 13.12 3.77
C LEU A 70 1.57 14.62 3.91
N GLN A 71 0.78 15.21 3.00
CA GLN A 71 0.41 16.64 3.05
C GLN A 71 -0.88 16.87 3.84
N ALA A 72 -1.87 16.00 3.68
CA ALA A 72 -3.15 16.05 4.36
C ALA A 72 -3.55 14.62 4.71
N SER A 73 -3.45 14.24 5.99
CA SER A 73 -3.80 12.88 6.40
C SER A 73 -5.28 12.59 6.15
N PHE A 74 -5.55 11.61 5.31
CA PHE A 74 -6.87 11.16 4.89
C PHE A 74 -7.04 9.64 4.95
N MET A 75 -5.95 8.87 4.96
CA MET A 75 -5.98 7.41 5.04
C MET A 75 -6.09 6.92 6.48
N ASP A 76 -6.82 5.82 6.67
CA ASP A 76 -6.85 5.13 7.95
C ASP A 76 -5.64 4.21 8.12
N TRP A 77 -5.01 4.27 9.29
CA TRP A 77 -3.82 3.49 9.63
C TRP A 77 -4.12 2.46 10.72
N TYR A 78 -3.70 1.22 10.49
CA TYR A 78 -4.02 0.06 11.32
C TYR A 78 -2.76 -0.62 11.89
N PRO A 79 -2.86 -1.32 13.04
CA PRO A 79 -1.75 -2.03 13.65
C PRO A 79 -1.19 -3.20 12.82
N THR A 80 -1.98 -3.79 11.93
CA THR A 80 -1.55 -4.90 11.07
C THR A 80 -1.97 -4.68 9.62
N VAL A 81 -1.25 -5.27 8.68
CA VAL A 81 -1.58 -5.15 7.26
C VAL A 81 -2.83 -5.95 6.91
N GLU A 82 -3.06 -7.07 7.58
CA GLU A 82 -4.26 -7.90 7.45
C GLU A 82 -5.51 -7.13 7.86
N GLU A 83 -5.45 -6.38 8.97
CA GLU A 83 -6.54 -5.52 9.41
C GLU A 83 -6.81 -4.39 8.40
N ALA A 84 -5.75 -3.73 7.93
CA ALA A 84 -5.89 -2.68 6.90
C ALA A 84 -6.58 -3.22 5.63
N ILE A 85 -6.19 -4.41 5.17
CA ILE A 85 -6.81 -5.06 4.01
C ILE A 85 -8.26 -5.41 4.28
N ASN A 86 -8.56 -6.05 5.41
CA ASN A 86 -9.94 -6.46 5.73
C ASN A 86 -10.87 -5.25 5.81
N ARG A 87 -10.45 -4.17 6.48
CA ARG A 87 -11.20 -2.92 6.58
C ARG A 87 -11.42 -2.29 5.21
N HIS A 88 -10.37 -2.22 4.40
CA HIS A 88 -10.50 -1.69 3.04
C HIS A 88 -11.48 -2.49 2.20
N LEU A 89 -11.50 -3.82 2.33
CA LEU A 89 -12.41 -4.69 1.58
C LEU A 89 -13.86 -4.65 2.09
N GLU A 90 -14.11 -4.28 3.35
CA GLU A 90 -15.49 -4.04 3.85
C GLU A 90 -16.20 -2.99 2.99
N ASP A 91 -15.48 -1.99 2.48
CA ASP A 91 -16.02 -0.93 1.61
C ASP A 91 -16.34 -1.38 0.16
N PHE A 92 -15.88 -2.57 -0.27
CA PHE A 92 -16.13 -3.11 -1.62
C PHE A 92 -17.41 -3.99 -1.71
N SER A 93 -18.15 -4.13 -0.61
CA SER A 93 -19.32 -5.01 -0.45
C SER A 93 -20.58 -4.55 -1.19
#